data_AF-A0A924X092-F1
#
_entry.id   AF-A0A924X092-F1
#
_cell.length_a   1.000
_cell.length_b   1.000
_cell.length_c   1.000
_cell.angle_alpha   90.00
_cell.angle_beta   90.00
_cell.angle_gamma   90.00
#
_symmetry.space_group_name_H-M   'P 1'
#
loop_
_entity.id
_entity.type
_entity.pdbx_description
1 polymer ?
#
loop_
_entity_poly.entity_id
_entity_poly.type
_entity_poly.pdbx_seq_one_letter_code
_entity_poly.pdbx_strand_id
1 'polypeptide(L)'
;ALGWETARGASSAGRLMSRAAFGHTGFTGTSLWIDPSRDLFVILLTNRVNPTRENRRIGGVRSALADAVVAAIDAAALTVSNTSSETFP
;
A
#
# COMPACT_ATOMS: atom_id res chain seq x y z
N ALA A 1 0.50 -18.57 3.79
CA ALA A 1 0.59 -18.59 2.31
C ALA A 1 2.01 -19.00 1.90
N LEU A 2 2.21 -19.35 0.64
CA LEU A 2 3.44 -19.87 0.02
C LEU A 2 4.57 -18.82 -0.04
N GLY A 3 5.00 -18.30 1.12
CA GLY A 3 6.03 -17.24 1.20
C GLY A 3 5.50 -15.81 1.05
N TRP A 4 4.19 -15.59 1.15
CA TRP A 4 3.56 -14.25 1.10
C TRP A 4 2.80 -13.94 2.39
N GLU A 5 2.72 -12.66 2.74
CA GLU A 5 1.89 -12.12 3.81
C GLU A 5 0.50 -11.75 3.28
N THR A 6 -0.52 -11.84 4.14
CA THR A 6 -1.88 -11.36 3.87
C THR A 6 -2.18 -10.14 4.72
N ALA A 7 -2.96 -9.17 4.23
CA ALA A 7 -3.32 -7.94 4.94
C ALA A 7 -4.33 -8.21 6.09
N ARG A 8 -3.91 -8.97 7.09
CA ARG A 8 -4.67 -9.25 8.32
C ARG A 8 -4.06 -8.46 9.48
N GLY A 9 -4.70 -7.37 9.87
CA GLY A 9 -4.25 -6.51 10.97
C GLY A 9 -3.21 -5.46 10.56
N ALA A 10 -2.50 -4.89 11.54
CA ALA A 10 -1.48 -3.86 11.31
C ALA A 10 -0.17 -4.49 10.84
N SER A 11 -0.01 -4.65 9.52
CA SER A 11 1.21 -5.14 8.87
C SER A 11 1.88 -4.03 8.04
N SER A 12 2.89 -4.41 7.25
CA SER A 12 3.48 -3.52 6.24
C SER A 12 2.49 -3.06 5.16
N ALA A 13 1.30 -3.68 5.08
CA ALA A 13 0.18 -3.28 4.21
C ALA A 13 -0.53 -1.99 4.66
N GLY A 14 -0.21 -1.48 5.85
CA GLY A 14 -1.02 -0.45 6.48
C GLY A 14 -2.33 -1.03 7.04
N ARG A 15 -3.34 -0.17 7.16
CA ARG A 15 -4.67 -0.47 7.70
C ARG A 15 -5.77 -0.42 6.65
N LEU A 16 -5.54 0.21 5.50
CA LEU A 16 -6.58 0.50 4.50
C LEU A 16 -6.65 -0.50 3.35
N MET A 17 -5.61 -1.31 3.17
CA MET A 17 -5.61 -2.41 2.19
C MET A 17 -6.77 -3.38 2.43
N SER A 18 -7.35 -3.91 1.35
CA SER A 18 -8.45 -4.88 1.48
C SER A 18 -8.00 -6.18 2.15
N ARG A 19 -8.97 -6.95 2.67
CA ARG A 19 -8.69 -8.30 3.23
C ARG A 19 -8.19 -9.30 2.18
N ALA A 20 -8.43 -9.02 0.90
CA ALA A 20 -7.93 -9.84 -0.21
C ALA A 20 -6.47 -9.51 -0.57
N ALA A 21 -5.92 -8.41 -0.02
CA ALA A 21 -4.58 -7.98 -0.34
C ALA A 21 -3.51 -8.92 0.23
N PHE A 22 -2.46 -9.10 -0.56
CA PHE A 22 -1.30 -9.92 -0.22
C PHE A 22 -0.01 -9.24 -0.69
N GLY A 23 1.09 -9.54 0.01
CA GLY A 23 2.33 -8.83 -0.20
C GLY A 23 3.53 -9.48 0.45
N HIS A 24 4.68 -8.87 0.26
CA HIS A 24 5.94 -9.30 0.87
C HIS A 24 6.87 -8.11 1.08
N THR A 25 7.70 -8.19 2.12
CA THR A 25 8.72 -7.18 2.39
C THR A 25 10.13 -7.72 2.21
N GLY A 26 11.04 -6.90 1.71
CA GLY A 26 12.45 -7.28 1.55
C GLY A 26 13.32 -6.82 2.71
N PHE A 27 14.39 -7.57 2.98
CA PHE A 27 15.38 -7.21 4.00
C PHE A 27 15.96 -5.81 3.79
N THR A 28 16.21 -5.42 2.54
CA THR A 28 16.79 -4.12 2.18
C THR A 28 15.83 -2.95 2.35
N GLY A 29 14.59 -3.18 2.75
CA GLY A 29 13.60 -2.11 2.95
C GLY A 29 12.49 -2.09 1.91
N THR A 30 12.56 -2.93 0.88
CA THR A 30 11.52 -3.01 -0.15
C THR A 30 10.18 -3.51 0.40
N SER A 31 9.10 -3.19 -0.30
CA SER A 31 7.74 -3.63 0.01
C SER A 31 6.93 -3.75 -1.28
N LEU A 32 6.18 -4.85 -1.43
CA LEU A 32 5.25 -5.08 -2.53
C LEU A 32 3.93 -5.52 -1.94
N TRP A 33 2.85 -4.81 -2.26
CA TRP A 33 1.49 -5.19 -1.92
C TRP A 33 0.59 -5.13 -3.16
N ILE A 34 -0.32 -6.09 -3.25
CA ILE A 34 -1.28 -6.24 -4.33
C ILE A 34 -2.66 -6.27 -3.69
N ASP A 35 -3.55 -5.37 -4.09
CA ASP A 35 -4.96 -5.33 -3.68
C ASP A 35 -5.87 -5.56 -4.89
N PRO A 36 -6.30 -6.82 -5.13
CA PRO A 36 -7.16 -7.16 -6.25
C PRO A 36 -8.54 -6.48 -6.19
N SER A 37 -9.00 -6.07 -4.99
CA SER A 37 -10.29 -5.39 -4.85
C SER A 37 -10.28 -3.97 -5.42
N ARG A 38 -9.09 -3.41 -5.64
CA ARG A 38 -8.89 -2.05 -6.17
C ARG A 38 -8.11 -2.02 -7.48
N ASP A 39 -7.78 -3.18 -8.04
CA ASP A 39 -6.82 -3.31 -9.15
C ASP A 39 -5.52 -2.50 -8.90
N LEU A 40 -4.98 -2.62 -7.68
CA LEU A 40 -3.90 -1.77 -7.18
C LEU A 40 -2.64 -2.59 -6.85
N PHE A 41 -1.50 -2.05 -7.27
CA PHE A 41 -0.17 -2.49 -6.86
C PHE A 41 0.56 -1.34 -6.16
N VAL A 42 1.13 -1.59 -4.98
CA VAL A 42 1.97 -0.63 -4.26
C VAL A 42 3.37 -1.21 -4.11
N ILE A 43 4.35 -0.54 -4.71
CA ILE A 43 5.75 -0.97 -4.71
C ILE A 43 6.62 0.14 -4.11
N LEU A 44 7.34 -0.21 -3.04
CA LEU A 44 8.37 0.63 -2.44
C LEU A 44 9.73 -0.01 -2.65
N LEU A 45 10.62 0.70 -3.34
CA LEU A 45 12.01 0.31 -3.53
C LEU A 45 12.90 1.24 -2.72
N THR A 46 13.47 0.72 -1.63
CA THR A 46 14.38 1.47 -0.75
C THR A 46 15.56 0.62 -0.35
N ASN A 47 16.57 1.28 0.24
CA ASN A 47 17.73 0.63 0.80
C ASN A 47 18.00 1.09 2.24
N ARG A 48 17.31 0.50 3.22
CA ARG A 48 17.55 0.73 4.66
C ARG A 48 18.90 0.24 5.14
N VAL A 49 19.67 -0.50 4.31
CA VAL A 49 20.96 -1.11 4.69
C VAL A 49 22.13 -0.17 4.50
N ASN A 50 21.91 0.91 3.75
CA ASN A 50 22.94 1.85 3.39
C ASN A 50 22.82 3.13 4.24
N PRO A 51 23.90 3.60 4.90
CA PRO A 51 25.25 3.01 4.95
C PRO A 51 25.37 1.85 5.96
N THR A 52 24.46 1.73 6.93
CA THR A 52 24.47 0.66 7.94
C THR A 52 23.09 0.02 8.10
N ARG A 53 23.04 -1.15 8.75
CA ARG A 53 21.80 -1.89 9.02
C ARG A 53 20.99 -1.38 10.23
N GLU A 54 21.42 -0.30 10.85
CA GLU A 54 20.85 0.19 12.12
C GLU A 54 19.54 0.96 11.93
N ASN A 55 19.26 1.44 10.71
CA ASN A 55 18.03 2.14 10.41
C ASN A 55 16.82 1.19 10.42
N ARG A 56 16.03 1.25 11.50
CA ARG A 56 14.80 0.45 11.69
C ARG A 56 13.50 1.19 11.34
N ARG A 57 13.58 2.42 10.80
CA ARG A 57 12.40 3.27 10.55
C ARG A 57 11.52 2.78 9.39
N ILE A 58 12.02 1.85 8.57
CA ILE A 58 11.36 1.44 7.33
C ILE A 58 9.97 0.79 7.57
N GLY A 59 9.74 0.16 8.72
CA GLY A 59 8.44 -0.44 9.04
C GLY A 59 7.29 0.57 8.96
N GLY A 60 7.45 1.72 9.60
CA GLY A 60 6.44 2.79 9.59
C GLY A 60 6.27 3.45 8.23
N VAL A 61 7.37 3.60 7.46
CA VAL A 61 7.31 4.15 6.09
C VAL A 61 6.48 3.25 5.17
N ARG A 62 6.64 1.92 5.28
CA ARG A 62 5.88 0.95 4.45
C ARG A 62 4.38 1.06 4.70
N SER A 63 3.97 1.01 5.98
CA SER A 63 2.55 1.09 6.34
C SER A 63 1.95 2.45 5.96
N ALA A 64 2.67 3.55 6.22
CA ALA A 64 2.20 4.89 5.91
C ALA A 64 2.05 5.12 4.40
N LEU A 65 3.00 4.62 3.59
CA LEU A 65 2.91 4.68 2.14
C LEU A 65 1.70 3.89 1.61
N ALA A 66 1.52 2.65 2.09
CA ALA A 66 0.39 1.83 1.66
C ALA A 66 -0.96 2.51 1.96
N ASP A 67 -1.12 3.05 3.18
CA ASP A 67 -2.33 3.79 3.55
C ASP A 67 -2.51 5.07 2.73
N ALA A 68 -1.43 5.83 2.51
CA ALA A 68 -1.50 7.06 1.71
C ALA A 68 -1.93 6.79 0.27
N VAL A 69 -1.43 5.73 -0.36
CA VAL A 69 -1.82 5.36 -1.73
C VAL A 69 -3.28 4.92 -1.78
N VAL A 70 -3.72 4.05 -0.87
CA VAL A 70 -5.13 3.61 -0.84
C VAL A 70 -6.07 4.79 -0.64
N ALA A 71 -5.76 5.70 0.30
CA ALA A 71 -6.56 6.88 0.54
C ALA A 71 -6.64 7.80 -0.70
N ALA A 72 -5.52 7.97 -1.42
CA ALA A 72 -5.49 8.77 -2.65
C ALA A 72 -6.33 8.16 -3.77
N ILE A 73 -6.25 6.83 -3.96
CA ILE A 73 -7.03 6.12 -4.98
C ILE A 73 -8.53 6.15 -4.65
N ASP A 74 -8.91 5.91 -3.40
CA ASP A 74 -10.31 5.94 -2.96
C ASP A 74 -10.89 7.37 -3.13
N ALA A 75 -10.13 8.42 -2.80
CA ALA A 75 -10.55 9.81 -3.02
C ALA A 75 -10.70 10.17 -4.51
N ALA A 76 -9.79 9.68 -5.36
CA ALA A 76 -9.88 9.88 -6.80
C ALA A 76 -11.12 9.19 -7.39
N ALA A 77 -11.43 7.96 -6.95
CA ALA A 77 -12.61 7.23 -7.39
C ALA A 77 -13.93 7.94 -7.00
N LEU A 78 -13.99 8.52 -5.79
CA LEU A 78 -15.12 9.34 -5.36
C LEU A 78 -15.29 10.61 -6.21
N THR A 79 -14.17 11.26 -6.56
CA THR A 79 -14.19 12.45 -7.42
C THR A 79 -14.77 12.14 -8.80
N VAL A 80 -14.33 11.05 -9.44
CA VAL A 80 -14.86 10.60 -10.74
C VAL A 80 -16.36 10.29 -10.68
N SER A 81 -16.81 9.66 -9.59
CA SER A 81 -18.23 9.34 -9.39
C SER A 81 -19.09 10.61 -9.29
N ASN A 82 -18.59 11.64 -8.58
CA ASN A 82 -19.29 12.92 -8.43
C ASN A 82 -19.36 13.74 -9.72
N THR A 83 -18.30 13.74 -10.55
CA THR A 83 -18.32 14.47 -11.83
C THR A 83 -19.28 13.83 -12.84
N SER A 84 -19.52 12.51 -12.72
CA SER A 84 -20.44 11.78 -13.59
C SER A 84 -21.92 12.08 -13.34
N SER A 85 -22.26 12.68 -12.19
CA SER A 85 -23.63 13.09 -11.84
C SER A 85 -23.98 14.54 -12.23
N GLU A 86 -23.02 15.31 -12.74
CA GLU A 86 -23.24 16.66 -13.27
C GLU A 86 -23.33 16.64 -14.80
N THR A 87 -24.26 15.86 -15.36
CA THR A 87 -24.67 16.07 -16.76
C THR A 87 -25.58 17.31 -16.81
N PHE A 88 -25.09 18.34 -17.50
CA PHE A 88 -25.77 19.61 -17.78
C PHE A 88 -27.17 19.43 -18.41
N PRO A 89 -28.10 20.39 -18.18
CA PRO A 89 -29.44 20.42 -18.79
C PRO A 89 -29.42 20.53 -20.32
#